data_AF-A0A4P8Q8Z3-F1
#
_entry.id   AF-A0A4P8Q8Z3-F1
#
_cell.length_a   1.000
_cell.length_b   1.000
_cell.length_c   1.000
_cell.angle_alpha   90.00
_cell.angle_beta   90.00
_cell.angle_gamma   90.00
#
_symmetry.space_group_name_H-M   'P 1'
#
loop_
_entity.id
_entity.type
_entity.pdbx_description
1 polymer ?
#
loop_
_entity_poly.entity_id
_entity_poly.type
_entity_poly.pdbx_seq_one_letter_code
_entity_poly.pdbx_strand_id
1 'polypeptide(L)'
;MISSMRYHGRVIGALFMRETITRYGREGLGFLWLIGEPLIFCLGVMGLWAVMKPEYEHGVRVAPFVMTGYMCLLLFRHIVGYNLNALQANVGLMHHRAVKPLHIYVSRALMEFSGATVAFAIVYIILLVLGAVSPPHDVLLMYSGWLILFWFSTGLSLTFSALSIRFEVMERIVPVFMYLMIPLSGAFIMVDWLPDAYQRIYLLIPMPHTVEMVRAATFGEFVPTHYHPWYPIAWSAVLTLVGLALLATARRRVDVE
;
A
#
# COMPACT_ATOMS: atom_id res chain seq x y z
N MET A 1 9.61 0.22 29.36
CA MET A 1 8.81 0.28 28.10
C MET A 1 9.38 1.29 27.10
N ILE A 2 9.58 2.55 27.49
CA ILE A 2 10.11 3.63 26.61
C ILE A 2 11.50 3.32 26.03
N SER A 3 12.41 2.73 26.82
CA SER A 3 13.75 2.33 26.37
C SER A 3 13.73 1.25 25.28
N SER A 4 12.83 0.28 25.39
CA SER A 4 12.64 -0.79 24.39
C SER A 4 12.02 -0.25 23.09
N MET A 5 11.09 0.69 23.19
CA MET A 5 10.49 1.34 22.02
C MET A 5 11.52 2.17 21.24
N ARG A 6 12.35 2.96 21.95
CA ARG A 6 13.47 3.72 21.36
C ARG A 6 14.52 2.80 20.75
N TYR A 7 14.73 1.61 21.33
CA TYR A 7 15.61 0.61 20.75
C TYR A 7 15.07 0.07 19.42
N HIS A 8 13.81 -0.39 19.38
CA HIS A 8 13.21 -0.90 18.16
C HIS A 8 13.11 0.17 17.05
N GLY A 9 12.79 1.41 17.41
CA GLY A 9 12.80 2.54 16.47
C GLY A 9 14.17 2.78 15.83
N ARG A 10 15.26 2.71 16.62
CA ARG A 10 16.63 2.83 16.08
C ARG A 10 16.99 1.70 15.12
N VAL A 11 16.61 0.46 15.44
CA VAL A 11 16.85 -0.68 14.56
C VAL A 11 16.09 -0.53 13.25
N ILE A 12 14.81 -0.15 13.31
CA ILE A 12 13.98 0.08 12.12
C ILE A 12 14.56 1.23 11.28
N GLY A 13 14.96 2.35 11.90
CA GLY A 13 15.57 3.48 11.17
C GLY A 13 16.90 3.10 10.51
N ALA A 14 17.74 2.30 11.18
CA ALA A 14 18.98 1.80 10.60
C ALA A 14 18.72 0.84 9.42
N LEU A 15 17.75 -0.06 9.55
CA LEU A 15 17.34 -0.96 8.48
C LEU A 15 16.74 -0.19 7.30
N PHE A 16 15.95 0.86 7.55
CA PHE A 16 15.36 1.71 6.52
C PHE A 16 16.46 2.37 5.68
N MET A 17 17.44 2.97 6.34
CA MET A 17 18.57 3.61 5.67
C MET A 17 19.38 2.58 4.88
N ARG A 18 19.65 1.42 5.47
CA ARG A 18 20.34 0.32 4.79
C ARG A 18 19.57 -0.14 3.55
N GLU A 19 18.28 -0.43 3.67
CA GLU A 19 17.47 -0.90 2.54
C GLU A 19 17.43 0.13 1.42
N THR A 20 17.29 1.41 1.77
CA THR A 20 17.36 2.52 0.81
C THR A 20 18.69 2.50 0.06
N ILE A 21 19.82 2.42 0.77
CA ILE A 21 21.15 2.39 0.14
C ILE A 21 21.36 1.11 -0.69
N THR A 22 20.93 -0.05 -0.21
CA THR A 22 21.19 -1.32 -0.91
C THR A 22 20.30 -1.56 -2.12
N ARG A 23 19.03 -1.14 -2.06
CA ARG A 23 18.08 -1.30 -3.18
C ARG A 23 18.21 -0.19 -4.21
N TYR A 24 18.60 1.00 -3.77
CA TYR A 24 18.52 2.19 -4.58
C TYR A 24 19.85 3.00 -4.63
N GLY A 25 20.72 2.86 -3.65
CA GLY A 25 21.90 3.72 -3.50
C GLY A 25 23.15 3.41 -4.33
N ARG A 26 23.16 2.41 -5.24
CA ARG A 26 24.40 2.07 -5.98
C ARG A 26 24.82 3.12 -7.02
N GLU A 27 23.91 3.96 -7.51
CA GLU A 27 24.19 4.94 -8.58
C GLU A 27 23.53 6.32 -8.37
N GLY A 28 23.52 6.85 -7.15
CA GLY A 28 23.16 8.25 -6.83
C GLY A 28 21.70 8.68 -7.02
N LEU A 29 20.99 8.12 -8.01
CA LEU A 29 19.61 8.45 -8.37
C LEU A 29 18.57 7.57 -7.68
N GLY A 30 18.94 6.49 -6.98
CA GLY A 30 17.89 5.55 -6.61
C GLY A 30 16.96 6.03 -5.48
N PHE A 31 17.36 6.95 -4.61
CA PHE A 31 16.36 7.54 -3.70
C PHE A 31 15.25 8.24 -4.50
N LEU A 32 15.61 8.89 -5.61
CA LEU A 32 14.64 9.43 -6.55
C LEU A 32 13.84 8.32 -7.21
N TRP A 33 14.39 7.12 -7.42
CA TRP A 33 13.66 5.98 -7.99
C TRP A 33 12.55 5.45 -7.09
N LEU A 34 12.74 5.45 -5.75
CA LEU A 34 11.68 5.09 -4.79
C LEU A 34 10.41 5.94 -4.98
N ILE A 35 10.58 7.19 -5.41
CA ILE A 35 9.49 8.13 -5.70
C ILE A 35 9.12 8.09 -7.20
N GLY A 36 10.13 7.98 -8.05
CA GLY A 36 10.06 8.04 -9.50
C GLY A 36 9.28 6.88 -10.09
N GLU A 37 9.41 5.68 -9.54
CA GLU A 37 8.65 4.51 -10.00
C GLU A 37 7.13 4.73 -9.84
N PRO A 38 6.60 5.03 -8.63
CA PRO A 38 5.18 5.36 -8.50
C PRO A 38 4.73 6.55 -9.37
N LEU A 39 5.57 7.57 -9.51
CA LEU A 39 5.29 8.73 -10.36
C LEU A 39 5.14 8.35 -11.84
N ILE A 40 6.13 7.65 -12.39
CA ILE A 40 6.15 7.24 -13.80
C ILE A 40 4.95 6.35 -14.10
N PHE A 41 4.64 5.39 -13.22
CA PHE A 41 3.49 4.52 -13.43
C PHE A 41 2.17 5.29 -13.34
N CYS A 42 2.00 6.17 -12.36
CA CYS A 42 0.77 6.95 -12.23
C CYS A 42 0.57 7.92 -13.40
N LEU A 43 1.61 8.67 -13.77
CA LEU A 43 1.56 9.61 -14.90
C LEU A 43 1.42 8.87 -16.24
N GLY A 44 2.05 7.70 -16.38
CA GLY A 44 1.91 6.85 -17.56
C GLY A 44 0.49 6.34 -17.76
N VAL A 45 -0.15 5.80 -16.71
CA VAL A 45 -1.55 5.35 -16.79
C VAL A 45 -2.48 6.52 -17.04
N MET A 46 -2.24 7.67 -16.39
CA MET A 46 -3.02 8.88 -16.60
C MET A 46 -2.90 9.39 -18.04
N GLY A 47 -1.69 9.45 -18.59
CA GLY A 47 -1.46 9.87 -19.97
C GLY A 47 -2.08 8.91 -20.99
N LEU A 48 -2.00 7.60 -20.74
CA LEU A 48 -2.65 6.59 -21.57
C LEU A 48 -4.18 6.78 -21.57
N TRP A 49 -4.79 6.95 -20.40
CA TRP A 49 -6.22 7.14 -20.29
C TRP A 49 -6.69 8.48 -20.86
N ALA A 50 -5.87 9.54 -20.77
CA ALA A 50 -6.16 10.83 -21.40
C ALA A 50 -6.27 10.75 -22.93
N VAL A 51 -5.58 9.78 -23.56
CA VAL A 51 -5.67 9.55 -25.02
C VAL A 51 -6.80 8.58 -25.37
N MET A 52 -7.04 7.56 -24.53
CA MET A 52 -7.99 6.47 -24.83
C MET A 52 -9.43 6.77 -24.39
N LYS A 53 -9.64 7.64 -23.40
CA LYS A 53 -10.95 7.90 -22.80
C LYS A 53 -11.34 9.37 -22.93
N PRO A 54 -12.65 9.69 -22.91
CA PRO A 54 -13.12 11.06 -22.75
C PRO A 54 -12.57 11.69 -21.46
N GLU A 55 -12.50 13.01 -21.43
CA GLU A 55 -11.99 13.76 -20.26
C GLU A 55 -12.78 13.48 -18.97
N TYR A 56 -14.07 13.17 -19.12
CA TYR A 56 -14.99 12.83 -18.04
C TYR A 56 -15.54 11.43 -18.22
N GLU A 57 -15.56 10.65 -17.13
CA GLU A 57 -16.20 9.35 -17.05
C GLU A 57 -17.13 9.36 -15.83
N HIS A 58 -18.43 9.10 -16.06
CA HIS A 58 -19.47 9.20 -15.03
C HIS A 58 -19.46 10.54 -14.25
N GLY A 59 -19.20 11.65 -14.93
CA GLY A 59 -19.15 12.99 -14.32
C GLY A 59 -17.85 13.33 -13.58
N VAL A 60 -16.88 12.42 -13.51
CA VAL A 60 -15.60 12.62 -12.84
C VAL A 60 -14.48 12.80 -13.85
N ARG A 61 -13.59 13.78 -13.62
CA ARG A 61 -12.38 13.95 -14.45
C ARG A 61 -11.48 12.71 -14.33
N VAL A 62 -11.03 12.19 -15.46
CA VAL A 62 -10.25 10.95 -15.51
C VAL A 62 -8.91 11.08 -14.78
N ALA A 63 -8.22 12.22 -14.88
CA ALA A 63 -6.91 12.41 -14.24
C ALA A 63 -6.92 12.27 -12.71
N PRO A 64 -7.73 13.03 -11.94
CA PRO A 64 -7.80 12.85 -10.48
C PRO A 64 -8.42 11.50 -10.08
N PHE A 65 -9.28 10.92 -10.91
CA PHE A 65 -9.80 9.57 -10.68
C PHE A 65 -8.69 8.52 -10.72
N VAL A 66 -7.85 8.56 -11.76
CA VAL A 66 -6.69 7.68 -11.90
C VAL A 66 -5.70 7.92 -10.76
N MET A 67 -5.39 9.17 -10.43
CA MET A 67 -4.48 9.50 -9.32
C MET A 67 -4.95 8.87 -7.99
N THR A 68 -6.20 9.12 -7.58
CA THR A 68 -6.72 8.66 -6.29
C THR A 68 -6.79 7.13 -6.21
N GLY A 69 -7.22 6.46 -7.28
CA GLY A 69 -7.32 5.00 -7.32
C GLY A 69 -5.99 4.29 -7.52
N TYR A 70 -5.23 4.69 -8.53
CA TYR A 70 -4.01 3.99 -8.94
C TYR A 70 -2.88 4.13 -7.91
N MET A 71 -2.77 5.29 -7.25
CA MET A 71 -1.77 5.47 -6.18
C MET A 71 -2.07 4.59 -4.97
N CYS A 72 -3.35 4.38 -4.63
CA CYS A 72 -3.74 3.41 -3.61
C CYS A 72 -3.37 1.98 -4.03
N LEU A 73 -3.65 1.61 -5.28
CA LEU A 73 -3.28 0.29 -5.81
C LEU A 73 -1.76 0.07 -5.80
N LEU A 74 -0.98 1.07 -6.22
CA LEU A 74 0.48 1.00 -6.20
C LEU A 74 1.02 0.82 -4.79
N LEU A 75 0.55 1.62 -3.82
CA LEU A 75 0.94 1.48 -2.41
C LEU A 75 0.72 0.05 -1.90
N PHE A 76 -0.48 -0.47 -2.13
CA PHE A 76 -0.82 -1.84 -1.75
C PHE A 76 0.10 -2.87 -2.43
N ARG A 77 0.32 -2.73 -3.74
CA ARG A 77 1.13 -3.67 -4.52
C ARG A 77 2.59 -3.65 -4.11
N HIS A 78 3.13 -2.48 -3.83
CA HIS A 78 4.52 -2.32 -3.40
C HIS A 78 4.73 -2.95 -2.03
N ILE A 79 3.87 -2.63 -1.06
CA ILE A 79 4.00 -3.20 0.30
C ILE A 79 3.92 -4.72 0.26
N VAL A 80 2.89 -5.29 -0.36
CA VAL A 80 2.70 -6.75 -0.37
C VAL A 80 3.77 -7.44 -1.22
N GLY A 81 4.11 -6.90 -2.39
CA GLY A 81 5.10 -7.49 -3.30
C GLY A 81 6.51 -7.48 -2.72
N TYR A 82 6.99 -6.33 -2.23
CA TYR A 82 8.34 -6.23 -1.69
C TYR A 82 8.49 -6.92 -0.33
N ASN A 83 7.43 -7.01 0.48
CA ASN A 83 7.51 -7.72 1.75
C ASN A 83 7.52 -9.24 1.62
N LEU A 84 6.99 -9.83 0.54
CA LEU A 84 6.86 -11.28 0.42
C LEU A 84 8.19 -12.02 0.68
N ASN A 85 9.28 -11.56 0.05
CA ASN A 85 10.61 -12.17 0.14
C ASN A 85 11.58 -11.36 1.02
N ALA A 86 11.07 -10.48 1.89
CA ALA A 86 11.91 -9.56 2.66
C ALA A 86 12.82 -10.27 3.67
N LEU A 87 12.35 -11.36 4.27
CA LEU A 87 13.15 -12.14 5.19
C LEU A 87 14.27 -12.90 4.47
N GLN A 88 13.95 -13.59 3.36
CA GLN A 88 14.93 -14.32 2.53
C GLN A 88 16.06 -13.40 2.05
N ALA A 89 15.72 -12.20 1.56
CA ALA A 89 16.70 -11.21 1.12
C ALA A 89 17.61 -10.66 2.25
N ASN A 90 17.23 -10.87 3.51
CA ASN A 90 17.93 -10.34 4.68
C ASN A 90 18.33 -11.43 5.70
N VAL A 91 18.40 -12.71 5.28
CA VAL A 91 18.78 -13.83 6.17
C VAL A 91 20.13 -13.59 6.85
N GLY A 92 21.09 -12.96 6.19
CA GLY A 92 22.38 -12.61 6.79
C GLY A 92 22.26 -11.76 8.07
N LEU A 93 21.24 -10.89 8.17
CA LEU A 93 20.99 -10.05 9.35
C LEU A 93 20.33 -10.80 10.50
N MET A 94 19.74 -11.97 10.24
CA MET A 94 19.04 -12.77 11.26
C MET A 94 19.99 -13.36 12.30
N HIS A 95 21.29 -13.48 11.97
CA HIS A 95 22.34 -13.85 12.92
C HIS A 95 22.59 -12.78 13.99
N HIS A 96 22.20 -11.52 13.71
CA HIS A 96 22.38 -10.43 14.64
C HIS A 96 21.21 -10.41 15.64
N ARG A 97 21.48 -10.77 16.91
CA ARG A 97 20.47 -10.84 17.99
C ARG A 97 19.59 -9.58 18.15
N ALA A 98 20.10 -8.43 17.72
CA ALA A 98 19.38 -7.17 17.76
C ALA A 98 18.18 -7.09 16.80
N VAL A 99 18.24 -7.81 15.68
CA VAL A 99 17.31 -7.71 14.56
C VAL A 99 16.27 -8.82 14.66
N LYS A 100 14.99 -8.44 14.59
CA LYS A 100 13.86 -9.38 14.53
C LYS A 100 13.25 -9.34 13.12
N PRO A 101 12.61 -10.42 12.64
CA PRO A 101 11.95 -10.44 11.33
C PRO A 101 10.97 -9.28 11.16
N LEU A 102 10.23 -8.94 12.22
CA LEU A 102 9.29 -7.83 12.23
C LEU A 102 9.96 -6.48 11.92
N HIS A 103 11.21 -6.26 12.35
CA HIS A 103 11.93 -5.01 12.04
C HIS A 103 12.18 -4.87 10.54
N ILE A 104 12.46 -5.97 9.85
CA ILE A 104 12.69 -5.99 8.40
C ILE A 104 11.38 -5.66 7.66
N TYR A 105 10.29 -6.36 7.97
CA TYR A 105 8.99 -6.12 7.32
C TYR A 105 8.47 -4.69 7.56
N VAL A 106 8.56 -4.20 8.79
CA VAL A 106 8.10 -2.83 9.13
C VAL A 106 8.99 -1.78 8.47
N SER A 107 10.31 -1.97 8.47
CA SER A 107 11.25 -1.07 7.79
C SER A 107 10.92 -0.93 6.31
N ARG A 108 10.68 -2.06 5.64
CA ARG A 108 10.37 -2.09 4.21
C ARG A 108 9.00 -1.49 3.90
N ALA A 109 7.98 -1.82 4.69
CA ALA A 109 6.66 -1.22 4.55
C ALA A 109 6.72 0.31 4.70
N LEU A 110 7.47 0.82 5.67
CA LEU A 110 7.67 2.27 5.87
C LEU A 110 8.41 2.92 4.69
N MET A 111 9.38 2.23 4.11
CA MET A 111 10.09 2.72 2.92
C MET A 111 9.15 2.90 1.74
N GLU A 112 8.39 1.86 1.38
CA GLU A 112 7.42 1.93 0.29
C GLU A 112 6.32 2.96 0.57
N PHE A 113 5.85 3.04 1.82
CA PHE A 113 4.87 4.05 2.24
C PHE A 113 5.40 5.48 2.08
N SER A 114 6.63 5.74 2.49
CA SER A 114 7.24 7.07 2.35
C SER A 114 7.40 7.47 0.88
N GLY A 115 7.88 6.55 0.03
CA GLY A 115 8.03 6.77 -1.41
C GLY A 115 6.71 7.06 -2.10
N ALA A 116 5.72 6.20 -1.88
CA ALA A 116 4.37 6.34 -2.44
C ALA A 116 3.66 7.61 -1.94
N THR A 117 3.85 8.00 -0.68
CA THR A 117 3.24 9.22 -0.11
C THR A 117 3.83 10.48 -0.76
N VAL A 118 5.16 10.54 -0.92
CA VAL A 118 5.81 11.67 -1.60
C VAL A 118 5.40 11.72 -3.07
N ALA A 119 5.34 10.58 -3.75
CA ALA A 119 4.85 10.51 -5.12
C ALA A 119 3.39 10.96 -5.23
N PHE A 120 2.52 10.53 -4.31
CA PHE A 120 1.10 10.93 -4.30
C PHE A 120 0.96 12.44 -4.12
N ALA A 121 1.71 13.03 -3.19
CA ALA A 121 1.74 14.47 -3.00
C ALA A 121 2.21 15.23 -4.25
N ILE A 122 3.27 14.75 -4.93
CA ILE A 122 3.78 15.36 -6.16
C ILE A 122 2.74 15.29 -7.28
N VAL A 123 2.11 14.13 -7.53
CA VAL A 123 1.05 14.02 -8.56
C VAL A 123 -0.12 14.94 -8.21
N TYR A 124 -0.51 14.99 -6.95
CA TYR A 124 -1.59 15.87 -6.49
C TYR A 124 -1.28 17.33 -6.77
N ILE A 125 -0.07 17.80 -6.44
CA ILE A 125 0.38 19.18 -6.70
C ILE A 125 0.39 19.47 -8.20
N ILE A 126 0.87 18.53 -9.04
CA ILE A 126 0.84 18.69 -10.50
C ILE A 126 -0.60 18.89 -10.98
N LEU A 127 -1.54 18.04 -10.56
CA LEU A 127 -2.94 18.17 -10.95
C LEU A 127 -3.60 19.45 -10.42
N LEU A 128 -3.20 19.90 -9.22
CA LEU A 128 -3.69 21.15 -8.64
C LEU A 128 -3.25 22.36 -9.48
N VAL A 129 -1.97 22.42 -9.87
CA VAL A 129 -1.42 23.49 -10.71
C VAL A 129 -2.05 23.49 -12.11
N LEU A 130 -2.36 22.31 -12.66
CA LEU A 130 -3.05 22.18 -13.94
C LEU A 130 -4.57 22.46 -13.85
N GLY A 131 -5.11 22.75 -12.67
CA GLY A 131 -6.54 22.98 -12.47
C GLY A 131 -7.40 21.73 -12.72
N ALA A 132 -6.80 20.54 -12.64
CA ALA A 132 -7.47 19.25 -12.83
C ALA A 132 -8.13 18.74 -11.54
N VAL A 133 -7.68 19.21 -10.37
CA VAL A 133 -8.24 18.88 -9.06
C VAL A 133 -8.28 20.13 -8.18
N SER A 134 -9.24 20.23 -7.26
CA SER A 134 -9.27 21.22 -6.19
C SER A 134 -8.47 20.73 -4.98
N PRO A 135 -8.13 21.60 -4.01
CA PRO A 135 -7.65 21.14 -2.71
C PRO A 135 -8.62 20.13 -2.09
N PRO A 136 -8.12 19.18 -1.29
CA PRO A 136 -8.97 18.13 -0.73
C PRO A 136 -9.98 18.77 0.23
N HIS A 137 -11.25 18.37 0.10
CA HIS A 137 -12.34 18.82 0.94
C HIS A 137 -12.15 18.42 2.40
N ASP A 138 -11.60 17.22 2.64
CA ASP A 138 -11.29 16.73 3.98
C ASP A 138 -9.89 16.08 4.00
N VAL A 139 -8.91 16.88 4.42
CA VAL A 139 -7.51 16.45 4.56
C VAL A 139 -7.38 15.29 5.55
N LEU A 140 -8.15 15.29 6.64
CA LEU A 140 -8.07 14.26 7.67
C LEU A 140 -8.62 12.93 7.14
N LEU A 141 -9.73 12.97 6.40
CA LEU A 141 -10.30 11.80 5.74
C LEU A 141 -9.32 11.20 4.72
N MET A 142 -8.67 12.04 3.91
CA MET A 142 -7.66 11.59 2.94
C MET A 142 -6.53 10.82 3.62
N TYR A 143 -5.93 11.41 4.67
CA TYR A 143 -4.86 10.76 5.42
C TYR A 143 -5.34 9.51 6.16
N SER A 144 -6.56 9.52 6.69
CA SER A 144 -7.12 8.35 7.36
C SER A 144 -7.29 7.17 6.39
N GLY A 145 -7.83 7.39 5.19
CA GLY A 145 -7.96 6.37 4.15
C GLY A 145 -6.59 5.83 3.72
N TRP A 146 -5.63 6.73 3.49
CA TRP A 146 -4.26 6.39 3.12
C TRP A 146 -3.52 5.58 4.19
N LEU A 147 -3.66 5.94 5.47
CA LEU A 147 -3.05 5.24 6.60
C LEU A 147 -3.71 3.89 6.89
N ILE A 148 -5.03 3.80 6.77
CA ILE A 148 -5.74 2.51 6.91
C ILE A 148 -5.32 1.57 5.78
N LEU A 149 -5.19 2.07 4.54
CA LEU A 149 -4.66 1.29 3.43
C LEU A 149 -3.24 0.79 3.72
N PHE A 150 -2.35 1.67 4.19
CA PHE A 150 -0.99 1.28 4.60
C PHE A 150 -1.01 0.17 5.66
N TRP A 151 -1.84 0.30 6.68
CA TRP A 151 -1.95 -0.70 7.74
C TRP A 151 -2.52 -2.02 7.20
N PHE A 152 -3.59 -1.96 6.40
CA PHE A 152 -4.20 -3.13 5.76
C PHE A 152 -3.18 -3.89 4.91
N SER A 153 -2.48 -3.19 4.01
CA SER A 153 -1.44 -3.76 3.17
C SER A 153 -0.30 -4.35 3.99
N THR A 154 0.11 -3.68 5.07
CA THR A 154 1.16 -4.19 5.96
C THR A 154 0.73 -5.46 6.67
N GLY A 155 -0.47 -5.51 7.25
CA GLY A 155 -1.02 -6.69 7.93
C GLY A 155 -1.18 -7.87 6.98
N LEU A 156 -1.67 -7.62 5.76
CA LEU A 156 -1.79 -8.64 4.73
C LEU A 156 -0.41 -9.17 4.30
N SER A 157 0.54 -8.27 4.05
CA SER A 157 1.89 -8.64 3.66
C SER A 157 2.59 -9.47 4.73
N LEU A 158 2.44 -9.12 6.02
CA LEU A 158 2.97 -9.91 7.13
C LEU A 158 2.37 -11.32 7.15
N THR A 159 1.07 -11.45 6.91
CA THR A 159 0.39 -12.75 6.84
C THR A 159 0.92 -13.59 5.69
N PHE A 160 0.99 -13.02 4.49
CA PHE A 160 1.49 -13.72 3.31
C PHE A 160 2.97 -14.10 3.44
N SER A 161 3.83 -13.21 3.91
CA SER A 161 5.24 -13.51 4.15
C SER A 161 5.43 -14.58 5.24
N ALA A 162 4.60 -14.59 6.28
CA ALA A 162 4.67 -15.64 7.30
C ALA A 162 4.19 -17.01 6.78
N LEU A 163 3.22 -17.02 5.87
CA LEU A 163 2.77 -18.24 5.20
C LEU A 163 3.78 -18.73 4.17
N SER A 164 4.47 -17.85 3.43
CA SER A 164 5.47 -18.25 2.44
C SER A 164 6.69 -18.93 3.05
N ILE A 165 7.05 -18.59 4.29
CA ILE A 165 8.09 -19.31 5.06
C ILE A 165 7.70 -20.78 5.30
N ARG A 166 6.40 -21.11 5.33
CA ARG A 166 5.92 -22.47 5.62
C ARG A 166 5.53 -23.24 4.37
N PHE A 167 5.06 -22.52 3.36
CA PHE A 167 4.42 -23.08 2.20
C PHE A 167 4.95 -22.37 0.96
N GLU A 168 5.87 -23.01 0.24
CA GLU A 168 6.46 -22.48 -0.99
C GLU A 168 5.40 -22.08 -2.04
N VAL A 169 4.25 -22.77 -2.04
CA VAL A 169 3.12 -22.45 -2.94
C VAL A 169 2.62 -21.01 -2.78
N MET A 170 2.83 -20.37 -1.63
CA MET A 170 2.46 -18.96 -1.40
C MET A 170 3.23 -18.00 -2.28
N GLU A 171 4.47 -18.30 -2.65
CA GLU A 171 5.23 -17.48 -3.61
C GLU A 171 4.56 -17.43 -4.99
N ARG A 172 3.75 -18.44 -5.33
CA ARG A 172 2.96 -18.50 -6.57
C ARG A 172 1.56 -17.92 -6.39
N ILE A 173 0.92 -18.13 -5.23
CA ILE A 173 -0.44 -17.65 -4.97
C ILE A 173 -0.50 -16.13 -4.78
N VAL A 174 0.48 -15.54 -4.08
CA VAL A 174 0.45 -14.10 -3.78
C VAL A 174 0.47 -13.24 -5.05
N PRO A 175 1.30 -13.49 -6.07
CA PRO A 175 1.22 -12.77 -7.34
C PRO A 175 -0.17 -12.87 -7.99
N VAL A 176 -0.78 -14.07 -8.01
CA VAL A 176 -2.13 -14.28 -8.58
C VAL A 176 -3.17 -13.46 -7.82
N PHE A 177 -3.11 -13.47 -6.48
CA PHE A 177 -3.98 -12.65 -5.64
C PHE A 177 -3.81 -11.16 -5.93
N MET A 178 -2.58 -10.69 -6.13
CA MET A 178 -2.28 -9.30 -6.44
C MET A 178 -2.85 -8.87 -7.80
N TYR A 179 -2.82 -9.76 -8.79
CA TYR A 179 -3.48 -9.53 -10.07
C TYR A 179 -5.00 -9.46 -9.93
N LEU A 180 -5.60 -10.36 -9.15
CA LEU A 180 -7.04 -10.35 -8.87
C LEU A 180 -7.49 -9.07 -8.16
N MET A 181 -6.63 -8.51 -7.29
CA MET A 181 -6.89 -7.24 -6.61
C MET A 181 -6.86 -6.02 -7.52
N ILE A 182 -6.30 -6.08 -8.73
CA ILE A 182 -6.28 -4.93 -9.65
C ILE A 182 -7.72 -4.41 -9.93
N PRO A 183 -8.65 -5.22 -10.46
CA PRO A 183 -10.04 -4.78 -10.64
C PRO A 183 -10.84 -4.69 -9.33
N LEU A 184 -10.49 -5.51 -8.33
CA LEU A 184 -11.26 -5.59 -7.08
C LEU A 184 -10.87 -4.54 -6.03
N SER A 185 -9.78 -3.81 -6.24
CA SER A 185 -9.23 -2.84 -5.28
C SER A 185 -10.07 -1.57 -5.08
N GLY A 186 -10.99 -1.28 -6.01
CA GLY A 186 -11.63 0.03 -6.11
C GLY A 186 -10.81 1.05 -6.90
N ALA A 187 -9.61 0.70 -7.40
CA ALA A 187 -8.75 1.66 -8.09
C ALA A 187 -9.31 2.15 -9.43
N PHE A 188 -9.98 1.28 -10.19
CA PHE A 188 -10.51 1.61 -11.52
C PHE A 188 -12.04 1.67 -11.59
N ILE A 189 -12.72 1.34 -10.49
CA ILE A 189 -14.18 1.29 -10.40
C ILE A 189 -14.61 1.99 -9.11
N MET A 190 -15.71 2.75 -9.17
CA MET A 190 -16.39 3.25 -7.97
C MET A 190 -17.51 2.31 -7.57
N VAL A 191 -17.79 2.23 -6.27
CA VAL A 191 -18.92 1.44 -5.76
C VAL A 191 -20.22 1.91 -6.38
N ASP A 192 -20.40 3.23 -6.51
CA ASP A 192 -21.60 3.85 -7.08
C ASP A 192 -21.85 3.49 -8.55
N TRP A 193 -20.80 3.12 -9.30
CA TRP A 193 -20.93 2.71 -10.70
C TRP A 193 -21.41 1.27 -10.86
N LEU A 194 -21.44 0.47 -9.79
CA LEU A 194 -22.01 -0.87 -9.82
C LEU A 194 -23.53 -0.82 -9.64
N PRO A 195 -24.27 -1.77 -10.25
CA PRO A 195 -25.68 -1.97 -9.90
C PRO A 195 -25.85 -2.21 -8.40
N ASP A 196 -26.90 -1.65 -7.79
CA ASP A 196 -27.17 -1.69 -6.34
C ASP A 196 -27.05 -3.10 -5.72
N ALA A 197 -27.45 -4.14 -6.48
CA ALA A 197 -27.35 -5.54 -6.06
C ALA A 197 -25.92 -5.99 -5.76
N TYR A 198 -24.92 -5.44 -6.45
CA TYR A 198 -23.52 -5.82 -6.33
C TYR A 198 -22.70 -4.90 -5.42
N GLN A 199 -23.19 -3.69 -5.12
CA GLN A 199 -22.47 -2.74 -4.27
C GLN A 199 -22.15 -3.33 -2.89
N ARG A 200 -23.14 -3.97 -2.25
CA ARG A 200 -22.96 -4.62 -0.94
C ARG A 200 -21.97 -5.77 -0.98
N ILE A 201 -21.95 -6.54 -2.07
CA ILE A 201 -21.03 -7.67 -2.26
C ILE A 201 -19.61 -7.14 -2.47
N TYR A 202 -19.47 -6.09 -3.28
CA TYR A 202 -18.18 -5.47 -3.56
C TYR A 202 -17.54 -4.88 -2.29
N LEU A 203 -18.35 -4.28 -1.41
CA LEU A 203 -17.93 -3.77 -0.11
C LEU A 203 -17.56 -4.86 0.92
N LEU A 204 -17.70 -6.15 0.59
CA LEU A 204 -17.08 -7.20 1.43
C LEU A 204 -15.56 -7.19 1.32
N ILE A 205 -15.02 -6.60 0.24
CA ILE A 205 -13.58 -6.44 0.03
C ILE A 205 -13.12 -5.22 0.82
N PRO A 206 -12.09 -5.34 1.70
CA PRO A 206 -11.69 -4.22 2.56
C PRO A 206 -11.08 -3.03 1.82
N MET A 207 -10.35 -3.30 0.73
CA MET A 207 -9.55 -2.31 0.02
C MET A 207 -10.40 -1.19 -0.63
N PRO A 208 -11.52 -1.48 -1.34
CA PRO A 208 -12.42 -0.44 -1.85
C PRO A 208 -12.80 0.64 -0.84
N HIS A 209 -13.06 0.29 0.42
CA HIS A 209 -13.39 1.30 1.44
C HIS A 209 -12.30 2.35 1.61
N THR A 210 -11.03 1.95 1.61
CA THR A 210 -9.90 2.89 1.77
C THR A 210 -9.72 3.78 0.54
N VAL A 211 -10.00 3.25 -0.66
CA VAL A 211 -9.94 4.03 -1.91
C VAL A 211 -11.09 5.03 -1.97
N GLU A 212 -12.31 4.59 -1.61
CA GLU A 212 -13.49 5.43 -1.50
C GLU A 212 -13.30 6.55 -0.46
N MET A 213 -12.60 6.31 0.67
CA MET A 213 -12.25 7.36 1.63
C MET A 213 -11.32 8.43 1.01
N VAL A 214 -10.30 8.02 0.26
CA VAL A 214 -9.40 8.96 -0.44
C VAL A 214 -10.14 9.75 -1.52
N ARG A 215 -11.08 9.10 -2.23
CA ARG A 215 -11.95 9.76 -3.21
C ARG A 215 -12.92 10.72 -2.57
N ALA A 216 -13.58 10.34 -1.48
CA ALA A 216 -14.50 11.19 -0.73
C ALA A 216 -13.82 12.48 -0.28
N ALA A 217 -12.58 12.37 0.21
CA ALA A 217 -11.78 13.52 0.59
C ALA A 217 -11.38 14.42 -0.59
N THR A 218 -11.18 13.83 -1.78
CA THR A 218 -10.70 14.56 -2.97
C THR A 218 -11.85 15.20 -3.75
N PHE A 219 -12.95 14.48 -3.93
CA PHE A 219 -14.10 14.89 -4.73
C PHE A 219 -15.25 15.48 -3.92
N GLY A 220 -15.29 15.28 -2.61
CA GLY A 220 -16.36 15.82 -1.75
C GLY A 220 -17.74 15.34 -2.18
N GLU A 221 -18.71 16.25 -2.16
CA GLU A 221 -20.12 15.98 -2.48
C GLU A 221 -20.39 15.74 -3.98
N PHE A 222 -19.43 16.06 -4.86
CA PHE A 222 -19.59 15.89 -6.31
C PHE A 222 -19.64 14.43 -6.75
N VAL A 223 -19.16 13.52 -5.91
CA VAL A 223 -19.07 12.09 -6.23
C VAL A 223 -19.57 11.27 -5.05
N PRO A 224 -20.68 10.53 -5.18
CA PRO A 224 -21.17 9.66 -4.13
C PRO A 224 -20.15 8.55 -3.85
N THR A 225 -19.73 8.43 -2.59
CA THR A 225 -18.76 7.44 -2.13
C THR A 225 -19.39 6.56 -1.06
N HIS A 226 -19.01 5.27 -1.08
CA HIS A 226 -19.60 4.27 -0.20
C HIS A 226 -18.51 3.56 0.60
N TYR A 227 -18.41 3.86 1.89
CA TYR A 227 -17.38 3.25 2.73
C TYR A 227 -17.76 3.11 4.21
N HIS A 228 -17.11 2.16 4.89
CA HIS A 228 -17.19 1.95 6.33
C HIS A 228 -15.77 1.86 6.90
N PRO A 229 -15.23 2.91 7.55
CA PRO A 229 -13.82 2.95 7.98
C PRO A 229 -13.44 1.81 8.95
N TRP A 230 -14.38 1.41 9.80
CA TRP A 230 -14.15 0.37 10.80
C TRP A 230 -13.93 -1.02 10.21
N TYR A 231 -14.44 -1.29 9.01
CA TYR A 231 -14.31 -2.59 8.37
C TYR A 231 -12.86 -2.90 7.93
N PRO A 232 -12.17 -2.06 7.13
CA PRO A 232 -10.75 -2.26 6.83
C PRO A 232 -9.86 -2.15 8.07
N ILE A 233 -10.23 -1.36 9.09
CA ILE A 233 -9.52 -1.33 10.38
C ILE A 233 -9.58 -2.70 11.08
N ALA A 234 -10.78 -3.30 11.19
CA ALA A 234 -10.95 -4.61 11.79
C ALA A 234 -10.16 -5.68 11.04
N TRP A 235 -10.20 -5.67 9.70
CA TRP A 235 -9.39 -6.55 8.86
C TRP A 235 -7.89 -6.35 9.08
N SER A 236 -7.44 -5.10 9.15
CA SER A 236 -6.03 -4.76 9.39
C SER A 236 -5.55 -5.31 10.73
N ALA A 237 -6.37 -5.17 11.78
CA ALA A 237 -6.09 -5.72 13.10
C ALA A 237 -6.00 -7.26 13.07
N VAL A 238 -6.99 -7.93 12.48
CA VAL A 238 -7.02 -9.40 12.36
C VAL A 238 -5.80 -9.92 11.58
N LEU A 239 -5.52 -9.35 10.40
CA LEU A 239 -4.39 -9.75 9.57
C LEU A 239 -3.05 -9.50 10.28
N THR A 240 -2.91 -8.37 10.98
CA THR A 240 -1.70 -8.10 11.76
C THR A 240 -1.51 -9.14 12.87
N LEU A 241 -2.57 -9.46 13.63
CA LEU A 241 -2.51 -10.45 14.70
C LEU A 241 -2.19 -11.86 14.16
N VAL A 242 -2.86 -12.27 13.08
CA VAL A 242 -2.61 -13.56 12.41
C VAL A 242 -1.18 -13.63 11.88
N GLY A 243 -0.71 -12.61 11.16
CA GLY A 243 0.65 -12.54 10.65
C GLY A 243 1.70 -12.61 11.75
N LEU A 244 1.51 -11.89 12.86
CA LEU A 244 2.41 -11.96 14.02
C LEU A 244 2.40 -13.34 14.69
N ALA A 245 1.24 -13.98 14.84
CA ALA A 245 1.13 -15.32 15.41
C ALA A 245 1.82 -16.38 14.53
N LEU A 246 1.63 -16.31 13.21
CA LEU A 246 2.29 -17.18 12.24
C LEU A 246 3.81 -17.00 12.23
N LEU A 247 4.28 -15.75 12.30
CA LEU A 247 5.70 -15.43 12.32
C LEU A 247 6.37 -15.90 13.62
N ALA A 248 5.70 -15.74 14.76
CA ALA A 248 6.19 -16.21 16.06
C ALA A 248 6.37 -17.74 16.09
N THR A 249 5.47 -18.47 15.44
CA THR A 249 5.54 -19.94 15.36
C THR A 249 6.48 -20.44 14.26
N ALA A 250 6.70 -19.67 13.19
CA ALA A 250 7.69 -19.99 12.15
C ALA A 250 9.14 -19.86 12.66
N ARG A 251 9.42 -18.87 13.51
CA ARG A 251 10.76 -18.67 14.11
C ARG A 251 11.28 -19.90 14.85
N ARG A 252 10.41 -20.66 15.52
CA ARG A 252 10.81 -21.89 16.22
C ARG A 252 11.31 -23.00 15.29
N ARG A 253 11.02 -22.94 13.99
CA ARG A 253 11.49 -23.93 13.00
C ARG A 253 12.82 -23.52 12.38
N VAL A 254 13.02 -22.22 12.12
CA VAL A 254 14.26 -21.70 11.52
C VAL A 254 15.46 -21.84 12.46
N ASP A 255 15.25 -21.89 13.78
CA ASP A 255 16.32 -22.14 14.76
C ASP A 255 16.71 -23.64 14.86
N VAL A 256 16.07 -24.55 14.11
CA VAL A 256 16.25 -26.03 14.21
C VAL A 256 16.96 -26.63 12.98
N GLU A 257 17.18 -25.84 11.92
CA GLU A 257 17.99 -26.21 10.74
C GLU A 257 19.34 -25.47 10.78
#